data_AF-A0A4Q3UXF6-F1
#
_entry.id   AF-A0A4Q3UXF6-F1
#
_cell.length_a   1.000
_cell.length_b   1.000
_cell.length_c   1.000
_cell.angle_alpha   90.00
_cell.angle_beta   90.00
_cell.angle_gamma   90.00
#
_symmetry.space_group_name_H-M   'P 1'
#
loop_
_entity.id
_entity.type
_entity.pdbx_description
1 polymer ?
#
loop_
_entity_poly.entity_id
_entity_poly.type
_entity_poly.pdbx_seq_one_letter_code
_entity_poly.pdbx_strand_id
1 'polypeptide(L)'
;MQLAIACMAVVLFVLVVQAMYGESLMSPLTAITVGIALSSVVSVLWLGYRATRRVVAPLDWVLGEVARWDPQRPDMDALAPHNVPESVQGDGRRLAEALHALGQRLDAHVARERDFTRDASHELRTPLTVIRVAADLIDHDEGLSVRSRRSLARIKLASESMESLMSALLLLARDQSVPLETEDFSVREVLEHQLEKAALLFEDKDVVL
;
A
#
# COMPACT_ATOMS: atom_id res chain seq x y z
N MET A 1 -36.05 -2.32 8.89
CA MET A 1 -37.31 -3.07 8.68
C MET A 1 -38.34 -2.79 9.79
N GLN A 2 -38.00 -2.93 11.07
CA GLN A 2 -38.95 -2.68 12.18
C GLN A 2 -39.50 -1.24 12.27
N LEU A 3 -38.67 -0.21 12.01
CA LEU A 3 -39.09 1.20 12.05
C LEU A 3 -40.14 1.55 10.95
N ALA A 4 -39.97 0.99 9.75
CA ALA A 4 -40.89 1.21 8.63
C ALA A 4 -42.26 0.54 8.87
N ILE A 5 -42.24 -0.66 9.47
CA ILE A 5 -43.44 -1.40 9.85
C ILE A 5 -44.22 -0.64 10.95
N ALA A 6 -43.52 -0.07 11.94
CA ALA A 6 -44.14 0.74 12.98
C ALA A 6 -44.79 2.02 12.40
N CYS A 7 -44.12 2.70 11.47
CA CYS A 7 -44.66 3.89 10.81
C CYS A 7 -45.92 3.58 9.99
N MET A 8 -45.87 2.49 9.20
CA MET A 8 -47.01 2.02 8.41
C MET A 8 -48.21 1.63 9.30
N ALA A 9 -47.95 0.99 10.44
CA ALA A 9 -49.00 0.63 11.41
C ALA A 9 -49.66 1.86 12.05
N VAL A 10 -48.88 2.90 12.39
CA VAL A 10 -49.42 4.15 12.95
C VAL A 10 -50.25 4.91 11.90
N VAL A 11 -49.76 5.00 10.67
CA VAL A 11 -50.52 5.64 9.57
C VAL A 11 -51.80 4.87 9.27
N LEU A 12 -51.74 3.53 9.20
CA LEU A 12 -52.92 2.69 9.00
C LEU A 12 -53.93 2.85 10.13
N PHE A 13 -53.48 2.88 11.39
CA PHE A 13 -54.34 3.10 12.55
C PHE A 13 -55.03 4.47 12.48
N VAL A 14 -54.30 5.52 12.13
CA VAL A 14 -54.86 6.88 11.97
C VAL A 14 -55.88 6.92 10.84
N LEU A 15 -55.61 6.27 9.69
CA LEU A 15 -56.54 6.19 8.57
C LEU A 15 -57.81 5.41 8.93
N VAL A 16 -57.68 4.31 9.68
CA VAL A 16 -58.83 3.52 10.17
C VAL A 16 -59.67 4.33 11.15
N VAL A 17 -59.03 5.08 12.05
CA VAL A 17 -59.73 6.01 12.97
C VAL A 17 -60.42 7.11 12.17
N GLN A 18 -59.79 7.73 11.17
CA GLN A 18 -60.46 8.73 10.34
C GLN A 18 -61.67 8.15 9.58
N ALA A 19 -61.54 6.95 9.01
CA ALA A 19 -62.60 6.28 8.28
C ALA A 19 -63.78 5.86 9.17
N MET A 20 -63.51 5.47 10.42
CA MET A 20 -64.54 5.09 11.41
C MET A 20 -65.41 6.27 11.87
N TYR A 21 -64.88 7.49 11.90
CA TYR A 21 -65.56 8.64 12.51
C TYR A 21 -66.42 9.47 11.54
N GLY A 22 -66.32 9.24 10.23
CA GLY A 22 -67.20 9.84 9.20
C GLY A 22 -67.14 11.38 9.07
N GLU A 23 -67.65 11.95 7.97
CA GLU A 23 -67.57 13.39 7.59
C GLU A 23 -68.32 14.38 8.53
N SER A 24 -68.41 14.14 9.83
CA SER A 24 -68.94 15.14 10.77
C SER A 24 -67.88 16.21 11.07
N LEU A 25 -67.91 17.24 10.21
CA LEU A 25 -67.52 18.64 10.40
C LEU A 25 -66.84 19.01 11.75
N MET A 26 -65.54 19.32 11.65
CA MET A 26 -64.90 20.47 12.33
C MET A 26 -64.74 20.44 13.86
N SER A 27 -64.18 19.35 14.42
CA SER A 27 -63.75 19.33 15.83
C SER A 27 -62.22 19.38 15.97
N PRO A 28 -61.67 20.00 17.04
CA PRO A 28 -60.22 20.04 17.31
C PRO A 28 -59.56 18.66 17.39
N LEU A 29 -60.34 17.58 17.52
CA LEU A 29 -59.88 16.20 17.62
C LEU A 29 -59.22 15.68 16.33
N THR A 30 -59.66 16.13 15.15
CA THR A 30 -59.03 15.73 13.87
C THR A 30 -57.65 16.35 13.72
N ALA A 31 -57.51 17.63 14.07
CA ALA A 31 -56.23 18.33 14.09
C ALA A 31 -55.25 17.69 15.07
N ILE A 32 -55.72 17.25 16.24
CA ILE A 32 -54.89 16.52 17.22
C ILE A 32 -54.42 15.19 16.63
N THR A 33 -55.31 14.42 15.98
CA THR A 33 -54.97 13.11 15.42
C THR A 33 -53.95 13.23 14.27
N VAL A 34 -54.13 14.20 13.37
CA VAL A 34 -53.18 14.50 12.29
C VAL A 34 -51.84 14.98 12.86
N GLY A 35 -51.86 15.82 13.89
CA GLY A 35 -50.65 16.27 14.58
C GLY A 35 -49.85 15.12 15.21
N ILE A 36 -50.53 14.18 15.88
CA ILE A 36 -49.90 12.97 16.42
C ILE A 36 -49.30 12.12 15.30
N ALA A 37 -50.03 11.92 14.21
CA ALA A 37 -49.56 11.16 13.06
C ALA A 37 -48.28 11.79 12.47
N LEU A 38 -48.28 13.11 12.22
CA LEU A 38 -47.13 13.83 11.69
C LEU A 38 -45.93 13.81 12.66
N SER A 39 -46.17 14.03 13.95
CA SER A 39 -45.15 13.94 15.00
C SER A 39 -44.51 12.56 15.05
N SER A 40 -45.30 11.49 14.90
CA SER A 40 -44.79 10.12 14.88
C SER A 40 -43.86 9.88 13.70
N VAL A 41 -44.22 10.35 12.50
CA VAL A 41 -43.40 10.25 11.29
C VAL A 41 -42.10 11.04 11.46
N VAL A 42 -42.17 12.29 11.91
CA VAL A 42 -41.00 13.13 12.17
C VAL A 42 -40.09 12.51 13.21
N SER A 43 -40.65 11.96 14.30
CA SER A 43 -39.89 11.29 15.35
C SER A 43 -39.15 10.07 14.81
N VAL A 44 -39.81 9.23 14.00
CA VAL A 44 -39.19 8.05 13.37
C VAL A 44 -38.07 8.46 12.41
N LEU A 45 -38.29 9.49 11.58
CA LEU A 45 -37.26 10.02 10.67
C LEU A 45 -36.07 10.60 11.45
N TRP A 46 -36.32 11.36 12.51
CA TRP A 46 -35.28 11.94 13.36
C TRP A 46 -34.48 10.86 14.09
N LEU A 47 -35.15 9.85 14.66
CA LEU A 47 -34.52 8.74 15.34
C LEU A 47 -33.71 7.87 14.37
N GLY A 48 -34.23 7.63 13.17
CA GLY A 48 -33.55 6.93 12.08
C GLY A 48 -32.29 7.68 11.63
N TYR A 49 -32.40 8.98 11.36
CA TYR A 49 -31.28 9.84 11.01
C TYR A 49 -30.19 9.84 12.09
N ARG A 50 -30.59 9.96 13.36
CA ARG A 50 -29.66 9.93 14.50
C ARG A 50 -29.00 8.57 14.66
N ALA A 51 -29.74 7.47 14.49
CA ALA A 51 -29.20 6.12 14.54
C ALA A 51 -28.18 5.88 13.42
N THR A 52 -28.53 6.22 12.17
CA THR A 52 -27.63 6.08 11.02
C THR A 52 -26.35 6.89 11.20
N ARG A 53 -26.44 8.16 11.61
CA ARG A 53 -25.26 8.98 11.88
C ARG A 53 -24.37 8.38 12.97
N ARG A 54 -24.96 7.79 14.01
CA ARG A 54 -24.19 7.19 15.12
C ARG A 54 -23.43 5.93 14.70
N VAL A 55 -23.98 5.15 13.76
CA VAL A 55 -23.36 3.93 13.25
C VAL A 55 -22.27 4.24 12.20
N VAL A 56 -22.47 5.27 11.38
CA VAL A 56 -21.53 5.62 10.30
C VAL A 56 -20.38 6.52 10.78
N ALA A 57 -20.61 7.41 11.75
CA ALA A 57 -19.58 8.35 12.21
C ALA A 57 -18.25 7.71 12.66
N PRO A 58 -18.22 6.53 13.31
CA PRO A 58 -16.96 5.86 13.64
C PRO A 58 -16.15 5.45 12.40
N LEU A 59 -16.80 5.17 11.26
CA LEU A 59 -16.12 4.80 10.02
C LEU A 59 -15.44 6.00 9.37
N ASP A 60 -16.07 7.18 9.42
CA ASP A 60 -15.52 8.42 8.84
C ASP A 60 -14.17 8.77 9.48
N TRP A 61 -14.00 8.51 10.77
CA TRP A 61 -12.71 8.70 11.46
C TRP A 61 -11.63 7.74 10.92
N VAL A 62 -11.94 6.45 10.84
CA VAL A 62 -10.98 5.43 10.33
C VAL A 62 -10.63 5.74 8.87
N LEU A 63 -11.62 6.09 8.04
CA LEU A 63 -11.40 6.48 6.65
C LEU A 63 -10.53 7.73 6.52
N GLY A 64 -10.74 8.72 7.40
CA GLY A 64 -9.92 9.94 7.43
C GLY A 64 -8.48 9.70 7.88
N GLU A 65 -8.23 8.71 8.72
CA GLU A 65 -6.88 8.29 9.11
C GLU A 65 -6.19 7.52 7.97
N VAL A 66 -6.87 6.54 7.38
CA VAL A 66 -6.35 5.77 6.23
C VAL A 66 -6.12 6.66 5.02
N ALA A 67 -6.96 7.67 4.76
CA ALA A 67 -6.79 8.61 3.67
C ALA A 67 -5.55 9.52 3.83
N ARG A 68 -5.04 9.65 5.06
CA ARG A 68 -3.82 10.40 5.38
C ARG A 68 -2.57 9.53 5.40
N TRP A 69 -2.70 8.21 5.23
CA TRP A 69 -1.53 7.34 5.12
C TRP A 69 -0.73 7.68 3.87
N ASP A 70 0.52 8.07 4.11
CA ASP A 70 1.51 8.16 3.05
C ASP A 70 1.88 6.73 2.62
N PRO A 71 1.74 6.37 1.33
CA PRO A 71 2.14 5.05 0.82
C PRO A 71 3.62 4.73 1.06
N GLN A 72 4.47 5.74 1.18
CA GLN A 72 5.92 5.58 1.38
C GLN A 72 6.28 5.49 2.86
N ARG A 73 5.46 6.06 3.75
CA ARG A 73 5.65 6.08 5.21
C ARG A 73 4.30 6.00 5.93
N PRO A 74 3.65 4.83 5.94
CA PRO A 74 2.36 4.70 6.61
C PRO A 74 2.54 4.94 8.12
N ASP A 75 1.81 5.92 8.65
CA ASP A 75 1.75 6.17 10.10
C ASP A 75 0.89 5.11 10.76
N MET A 76 1.53 4.00 11.12
CA MET A 76 0.87 2.84 11.70
C MET A 76 0.39 3.09 13.14
N ASP A 77 0.98 4.06 13.83
CA ASP A 77 0.64 4.39 15.21
C ASP A 77 -0.72 5.11 15.29
N ALA A 78 -1.13 5.82 14.24
CA ALA A 78 -2.40 6.53 14.22
C ALA A 78 -3.64 5.64 14.46
N LEU A 79 -3.60 4.37 14.01
CA LEU A 79 -4.67 3.38 14.23
C LEU A 79 -4.40 2.44 15.42
N ALA A 80 -3.34 2.67 16.19
CA ALA A 80 -3.01 1.82 17.32
C ALA A 80 -4.14 1.84 18.37
N PRO A 81 -4.40 0.74 19.10
CA PRO A 81 -5.53 0.63 20.02
C PRO A 81 -5.62 1.74 21.07
N HIS A 82 -4.49 2.36 21.42
CA HIS A 82 -4.40 3.45 22.39
C HIS A 82 -4.63 4.85 21.80
N ASN A 83 -4.55 5.01 20.48
CA ASN A 83 -4.77 6.28 19.78
C ASN A 83 -6.18 6.40 19.19
N VAL A 84 -6.94 5.30 19.15
CA VAL A 84 -8.35 5.30 18.73
C VAL A 84 -9.21 6.01 19.78
N PRO A 85 -9.94 7.09 19.42
CA PRO A 85 -10.80 7.80 20.36
C PRO A 85 -11.90 6.91 20.96
N GLU A 86 -12.28 7.16 22.21
CA GLU A 86 -13.39 6.43 22.87
C GLU A 86 -14.75 6.59 22.16
N SER A 87 -14.90 7.61 21.30
CA SER A 87 -16.07 7.82 20.46
C SER A 87 -16.20 6.78 19.34
N VAL A 88 -15.09 6.13 18.96
CA VAL A 88 -15.03 5.05 17.96
C VAL A 88 -15.18 3.72 18.68
N GLN A 89 -16.39 3.17 18.68
CA GLN A 89 -16.72 1.90 19.35
C GLN A 89 -17.31 0.88 18.37
N GLY A 90 -17.43 -0.37 18.82
CA GLY A 90 -18.03 -1.44 18.03
C GLY A 90 -17.22 -1.76 16.78
N ASP A 91 -17.89 -1.79 15.63
CA ASP A 91 -17.28 -2.19 14.35
C ASP A 91 -16.19 -1.22 13.87
N GLY A 92 -16.31 0.07 14.18
CA GLY A 92 -15.27 1.07 13.85
C GLY A 92 -13.94 0.77 14.54
N ARG A 93 -13.99 0.36 15.83
CA ARG A 93 -12.79 0.00 16.58
C ARG A 93 -12.18 -1.31 16.08
N ARG A 94 -13.01 -2.31 15.78
CA ARG A 94 -12.55 -3.58 15.19
C ARG A 94 -11.87 -3.38 13.84
N LEU A 95 -12.39 -2.45 13.02
CA LEU A 95 -11.78 -2.09 11.75
C LEU A 95 -10.42 -1.41 11.95
N ALA A 96 -10.32 -0.45 12.87
CA ALA A 96 -9.06 0.20 13.21
C ALA A 96 -8.00 -0.80 13.70
N GLU A 97 -8.38 -1.71 14.61
CA GLU A 97 -7.51 -2.77 15.12
C GLU A 97 -7.05 -3.72 13.99
N ALA A 98 -7.94 -4.12 13.09
CA ALA A 98 -7.61 -4.97 11.95
C ALA A 98 -6.65 -4.28 10.95
N LEU A 99 -6.87 -3.00 10.66
CA LEU A 99 -6.01 -2.20 9.78
C LEU A 99 -4.64 -1.96 10.40
N HIS A 100 -4.58 -1.65 11.70
CA HIS A 100 -3.34 -1.52 12.43
C HIS A 100 -2.53 -2.83 12.38
N ALA A 101 -3.18 -3.97 12.67
CA ALA A 101 -2.53 -5.27 12.58
C ALA A 101 -2.07 -5.61 11.15
N LEU A 102 -2.83 -5.24 10.13
CA LEU A 102 -2.43 -5.43 8.73
C LEU A 102 -1.18 -4.63 8.40
N GLY A 103 -1.13 -3.35 8.74
CA GLY A 103 0.03 -2.55 8.41
C GLY A 103 1.26 -2.89 9.25
N GLN A 104 1.11 -3.36 10.50
CA GLN A 104 2.23 -3.96 11.25
C GLN A 104 2.81 -5.18 10.53
N ARG A 105 1.95 -6.04 9.97
CA ARG A 105 2.41 -7.19 9.17
C ARG A 105 3.11 -6.72 7.91
N LEU A 106 2.56 -5.74 7.21
CA LEU A 106 3.16 -5.18 6.00
C LEU A 106 4.55 -4.59 6.29
N ASP A 107 4.68 -3.79 7.34
CA ASP A 107 5.97 -3.22 7.75
C ASP A 107 6.98 -4.31 8.10
N ALA A 108 6.57 -5.34 8.85
CA ALA A 108 7.43 -6.47 9.12
C ALA A 108 7.82 -7.27 7.87
N HIS A 109 6.96 -7.35 6.84
CA HIS A 109 7.28 -7.96 5.55
C HIS A 109 8.30 -7.14 4.78
N VAL A 110 8.09 -5.82 4.69
CA VAL A 110 9.00 -4.89 4.01
C VAL A 110 10.37 -4.86 4.71
N ALA A 111 10.40 -4.84 6.04
CA ALA A 111 11.63 -4.91 6.82
C ALA A 111 12.42 -6.20 6.52
N ARG A 112 11.75 -7.36 6.50
CA ARG A 112 12.38 -8.64 6.14
C ARG A 112 12.92 -8.66 4.71
N GLU A 113 12.19 -8.08 3.75
CA GLU A 113 12.65 -8.00 2.36
C GLU A 113 13.89 -7.11 2.21
N ARG A 114 13.96 -6.01 2.98
CA ARG A 114 15.14 -5.14 3.04
C ARG A 114 16.34 -5.87 3.65
N ASP A 115 16.14 -6.53 4.79
CA ASP A 115 17.20 -7.29 5.46
C ASP A 115 17.70 -8.42 4.55
N PHE A 116 16.79 -9.17 3.92
CA PHE A 116 17.14 -10.22 2.97
C PHE A 116 17.96 -9.68 1.79
N THR A 117 17.51 -8.58 1.17
CA THR A 117 18.21 -7.99 0.02
C THR A 117 19.61 -7.50 0.40
N ARG A 118 19.74 -6.88 1.58
CA ARG A 118 21.03 -6.46 2.13
C ARG A 118 21.94 -7.65 2.37
N ASP A 119 21.46 -8.66 3.08
CA ASP A 119 22.25 -9.82 3.48
C ASP A 119 22.65 -10.66 2.25
N ALA A 120 21.72 -10.89 1.31
CA ALA A 120 22.00 -11.57 0.05
C ALA A 120 23.14 -10.90 -0.72
N SER A 121 23.25 -9.58 -0.68
CA SER A 121 24.29 -8.87 -1.41
C SER A 121 25.67 -9.00 -0.78
N HIS A 122 25.75 -9.06 0.55
CA HIS A 122 26.99 -9.38 1.25
C HIS A 122 27.43 -10.82 0.97
N GLU A 123 26.50 -11.76 1.02
CA GLU A 123 26.76 -13.19 0.76
C GLU A 123 27.11 -13.47 -0.70
N LEU A 124 26.61 -12.70 -1.67
CA LEU A 124 26.94 -12.84 -3.09
C LEU A 124 28.23 -12.12 -3.51
N ARG A 125 28.61 -11.02 -2.84
CA ARG A 125 29.87 -10.31 -3.12
C ARG A 125 31.10 -11.19 -2.86
N THR A 126 31.07 -12.00 -1.80
CA THR A 126 32.17 -12.90 -1.44
C THR A 126 32.51 -13.92 -2.54
N PRO A 127 31.57 -14.75 -3.03
CA PRO A 127 31.85 -15.70 -4.11
C PRO A 127 32.19 -15.01 -5.43
N LEU A 128 31.60 -13.85 -5.75
CA LEU A 128 32.00 -13.07 -6.94
C LEU A 128 33.45 -12.58 -6.84
N THR A 129 33.87 -12.13 -5.65
CA THR A 129 35.27 -11.75 -5.40
C THR A 129 36.20 -12.94 -5.60
N VAL A 130 35.83 -14.12 -5.10
CA VAL A 130 36.61 -15.36 -5.30
C VAL A 130 36.73 -15.71 -6.79
N ILE A 131 35.63 -15.64 -7.55
CA ILE A 131 35.64 -15.89 -9.01
C ILE A 131 36.57 -14.90 -9.71
N ARG A 132 36.51 -13.62 -9.35
CA ARG A 132 37.36 -12.59 -9.97
C ARG A 132 38.84 -12.80 -9.66
N VAL A 133 39.19 -13.06 -8.40
CA VAL A 133 40.57 -13.34 -7.99
C VAL A 133 41.11 -14.58 -8.69
N ALA A 134 40.32 -15.65 -8.77
CA ALA A 134 40.72 -16.86 -9.49
C ALA A 134 40.91 -16.58 -10.99
N ALA A 135 40.02 -15.80 -11.61
CA ALA A 135 40.14 -15.41 -13.01
C ALA A 135 41.39 -14.56 -13.25
N ASP A 136 41.69 -13.61 -12.38
CA ASP A 136 42.88 -12.75 -12.48
C ASP A 136 44.18 -13.55 -12.30
N LEU A 137 44.20 -14.55 -11.42
CA LEU A 137 45.33 -15.47 -11.27
C LEU A 137 45.57 -16.28 -12.54
N ILE A 138 44.51 -16.77 -13.19
CA ILE A 138 44.60 -17.53 -14.44
C ILE A 138 45.06 -16.62 -15.59
N ASP A 139 44.65 -15.35 -15.61
CA ASP A 139 44.99 -14.38 -16.68
C ASP A 139 46.51 -14.16 -16.84
N HIS A 140 47.28 -14.41 -15.78
CA HIS A 140 48.74 -14.30 -15.77
C HIS A 140 49.46 -15.54 -16.31
N ASP A 141 48.74 -16.62 -16.64
CA ASP A 141 49.33 -17.83 -17.24
C ASP A 141 49.56 -17.64 -18.76
N GLU A 142 50.84 -17.49 -19.14
CA GLU A 142 51.25 -17.35 -20.55
C GLU A 142 50.92 -18.59 -21.40
N GLY A 143 50.74 -19.76 -20.78
CA GLY A 143 50.43 -21.03 -21.43
C GLY A 143 48.98 -21.17 -21.92
N LEU A 144 48.12 -20.18 -21.65
CA LEU A 144 46.72 -20.23 -22.06
C LEU A 144 46.54 -20.17 -23.58
N SER A 145 45.81 -21.16 -24.12
CA SER A 145 45.34 -21.14 -25.50
C SER A 145 44.47 -19.90 -25.79
N VAL A 146 44.44 -19.47 -27.06
CA VAL A 146 43.58 -18.34 -27.51
C VAL A 146 42.11 -18.55 -27.13
N ARG A 147 41.62 -19.80 -27.24
CA ARG A 147 40.25 -20.16 -26.84
C ARG A 147 40.04 -19.99 -25.33
N SER A 148 41.00 -20.43 -24.52
CA SER A 148 40.95 -20.31 -23.06
C SER A 148 40.98 -18.85 -22.61
N ARG A 149 41.81 -18.01 -23.24
CA ARG A 149 41.83 -16.55 -22.97
C ARG A 149 40.48 -15.90 -23.28
N ARG A 150 39.87 -16.22 -24.43
CA ARG A 150 38.54 -15.70 -24.79
C ARG A 150 37.47 -16.15 -23.79
N SER A 151 37.51 -17.42 -23.36
CA SER A 151 36.61 -17.92 -22.31
C SER A 151 36.82 -17.22 -20.97
N LEU A 152 38.07 -16.96 -20.57
CA LEU A 152 38.41 -16.23 -19.36
C LEU A 152 37.89 -14.78 -19.38
N ALA A 153 38.09 -14.07 -20.49
CA ALA A 153 37.57 -12.72 -20.69
C ALA A 153 36.04 -12.67 -20.54
N ARG A 154 35.32 -13.68 -21.09
CA ARG A 154 33.86 -13.80 -20.91
C ARG A 154 33.45 -14.04 -19.46
N ILE A 155 34.22 -14.82 -18.69
CA ILE A 155 33.96 -15.06 -17.26
C ILE A 155 34.16 -13.77 -16.46
N LYS A 156 35.23 -13.01 -16.74
CA LYS A 156 35.49 -11.71 -16.08
C LYS A 156 34.34 -10.73 -16.35
N LEU A 157 33.93 -10.57 -17.62
CA LEU A 157 32.81 -9.72 -18.01
C LEU A 157 31.47 -10.14 -17.36
N ALA A 158 31.19 -11.44 -17.33
CA ALA A 158 29.97 -11.95 -16.69
C ALA A 158 29.96 -11.66 -15.17
N SER A 159 31.11 -11.81 -14.51
CA SER A 159 31.24 -11.54 -13.07
C SER A 159 31.04 -10.06 -12.75
N GLU A 160 31.64 -9.16 -13.55
CA GLU A 160 31.42 -7.71 -13.42
C GLU A 160 29.96 -7.32 -13.69
N SER A 161 29.32 -7.95 -14.67
CA SER A 161 27.91 -7.72 -14.98
C SER A 161 26.99 -8.16 -13.84
N MET A 162 27.29 -9.29 -13.19
CA MET A 162 26.58 -9.76 -12.00
C MET A 162 26.75 -8.80 -10.82
N GLU A 163 27.95 -8.27 -10.61
CA GLU A 163 28.21 -7.29 -9.55
C GLU A 163 27.44 -5.98 -9.77
N SER A 164 27.42 -5.48 -11.01
CA SER A 164 26.65 -4.29 -11.39
C SER A 164 25.15 -4.51 -11.21
N LEU A 165 24.61 -5.64 -11.68
CA LEU A 165 23.19 -5.99 -11.53
C LEU A 165 22.80 -6.09 -10.06
N MET A 166 23.60 -6.77 -9.23
CA MET A 166 23.36 -6.87 -7.80
C MET A 166 23.34 -5.48 -7.14
N SER A 167 24.29 -4.61 -7.51
CA SER A 167 24.35 -3.24 -7.00
C SER A 167 23.12 -2.42 -7.41
N ALA A 168 22.62 -2.59 -8.63
CA ALA A 168 21.41 -1.92 -9.11
C ALA A 168 20.14 -2.43 -8.39
N LEU A 169 20.03 -3.74 -8.16
CA LEU A 169 18.91 -4.32 -7.41
C LEU A 169 18.91 -3.86 -5.94
N LEU A 170 20.08 -3.78 -5.31
CA LEU A 170 20.24 -3.20 -3.98
C LEU A 170 19.82 -1.74 -3.92
N LEU A 171 20.21 -0.96 -4.92
CA LEU A 171 19.85 0.45 -5.01
C LEU A 171 18.33 0.62 -5.07
N LEU A 172 17.66 -0.23 -5.86
CA LEU A 172 16.20 -0.23 -5.98
C LEU A 172 15.48 -0.67 -4.69
N ALA A 173 16.08 -1.58 -3.94
CA ALA A 173 15.53 -2.08 -2.66
C ALA A 173 15.78 -1.12 -1.48
N ARG A 174 16.68 -0.14 -1.63
CA ARG A 174 16.99 0.85 -0.59
C ARG A 174 15.88 1.90 -0.50
N ASP A 175 15.59 2.35 0.72
CA ASP A 175 14.68 3.47 0.92
C ASP A 175 15.26 4.75 0.27
N GLN A 176 14.42 5.52 -0.43
CA GLN A 176 14.79 6.75 -1.14
C GLN A 176 15.27 7.87 -0.20
N SER A 177 15.20 7.63 1.11
CA SER A 177 15.58 8.57 2.16
C SER A 177 17.09 8.66 2.39
N VAL A 178 17.90 7.72 1.88
CA VAL A 178 19.36 7.80 1.98
C VAL A 178 19.88 8.63 0.81
N PRO A 179 20.51 9.80 1.06
CA PRO A 179 21.03 10.66 0.01
C PRO A 179 21.98 9.89 -0.90
N LEU A 180 21.84 10.09 -2.21
CA LEU A 180 22.83 9.62 -3.18
C LEU A 180 24.02 10.58 -3.12
N GLU A 181 25.23 10.05 -2.98
CA GLU A 181 26.42 10.85 -3.21
C GLU A 181 26.40 11.35 -4.66
N THR A 182 26.56 12.65 -4.82
CA THR A 182 26.51 13.32 -6.12
C THR A 182 27.90 13.87 -6.40
N GLU A 183 28.44 13.56 -7.58
CA GLU A 183 29.72 14.08 -8.05
C GLU A 183 29.59 14.57 -9.49
N ASP A 184 30.43 15.54 -9.87
CA ASP A 184 30.55 15.99 -11.26
C ASP A 184 31.42 15.00 -12.04
N PHE A 185 30.89 14.46 -13.15
CA PHE A 185 31.61 13.51 -13.99
C PHE A 185 31.47 13.81 -15.49
N SER A 186 32.41 13.30 -16.28
CA SER A 186 32.40 13.42 -17.75
C SER A 186 31.51 12.35 -18.37
N VAL A 187 30.41 12.76 -19.01
CA VAL A 187 29.52 11.83 -19.73
C VAL A 187 30.26 11.09 -20.84
N ARG A 188 31.24 11.73 -21.49
CA ARG A 188 32.06 11.11 -22.54
C ARG A 188 32.83 9.91 -22.01
N GLU A 189 33.48 10.05 -20.86
CA GLU A 189 34.32 9.02 -20.27
C GLU A 189 33.48 7.79 -19.89
N VAL A 190 32.29 8.02 -19.33
CA VAL A 190 31.32 6.95 -19.04
C VAL A 190 30.90 6.25 -20.33
N LEU A 191 30.61 6.99 -21.39
CA LEU A 191 30.20 6.43 -22.69
C LEU A 191 31.31 5.60 -23.33
N GLU A 192 32.56 6.09 -23.33
CA GLU A 192 33.72 5.38 -23.86
C GLU A 192 33.94 4.06 -23.11
N HIS A 193 33.87 4.07 -21.77
CA HIS A 193 33.98 2.86 -20.96
C HIS A 193 32.86 1.84 -21.24
N GLN A 194 31.62 2.29 -21.42
CA GLN A 194 30.51 1.39 -21.76
C GLN A 194 30.62 0.82 -23.18
N LEU A 195 31.14 1.59 -24.14
CA LEU A 195 31.37 1.13 -25.50
C LEU A 195 32.46 0.06 -25.58
N GLU A 196 33.55 0.19 -24.81
CA GLU A 196 34.58 -0.86 -24.69
C GLU A 196 34.01 -2.17 -24.13
N LYS A 197 33.19 -2.10 -23.07
CA LYS A 197 32.50 -3.27 -22.51
C LYS A 197 31.56 -3.92 -23.53
N ALA A 198 30.81 -3.12 -24.27
CA ALA A 198 29.90 -3.60 -25.30
C ALA A 198 30.66 -4.27 -26.45
N ALA A 199 31.79 -3.72 -26.89
CA ALA A 199 32.59 -4.27 -27.98
C ALA A 199 33.03 -5.73 -27.74
N LEU A 200 33.42 -6.06 -26.51
CA LEU A 200 33.80 -7.43 -26.12
C LEU A 200 32.64 -8.45 -26.18
N LEU A 201 31.39 -7.98 -26.09
CA LEU A 201 30.19 -8.80 -26.23
C LEU A 201 29.77 -9.01 -27.69
N PHE A 202 30.18 -8.11 -28.59
CA PHE A 202 29.81 -8.10 -30.01
C PHE A 202 30.94 -8.56 -30.94
N GLU A 203 32.09 -8.98 -30.42
CA GLU A 203 33.24 -9.46 -31.21
C GLU A 203 32.89 -10.60 -32.20
N ASP A 204 31.81 -11.35 -31.95
CA ASP A 204 31.28 -12.44 -32.80
C ASP A 204 29.92 -12.10 -33.48
N LYS A 205 29.45 -10.85 -33.42
CA LYS A 205 28.17 -10.42 -34.01
C LYS A 205 28.35 -9.18 -34.87
N ASP A 206 27.97 -9.25 -36.14
CA ASP A 206 27.87 -8.08 -37.02
C ASP A 206 26.80 -7.11 -36.47
N VAL A 207 27.23 -6.18 -35.63
CA VAL A 207 26.41 -5.06 -35.16
C VAL A 207 26.96 -3.81 -35.82
N VAL A 208 26.23 -3.32 -36.82
CA VAL A 208 26.48 -2.03 -37.46
C VAL A 208 25.93 -0.95 -36.52
N LEU A 209 26.82 -0.15 -35.95
CA LEU A 209 26.47 1.04 -35.15
C LEU A 209 26.15 2.23 -36.06
#